data_AF-A0A7W4F1F5-F1
#
_entry.id   AF-A0A7W4F1F5-F1
#
_cell.length_a   1.000
_cell.length_b   1.000
_cell.length_c   1.000
_cell.angle_alpha   90.00
_cell.angle_beta   90.00
_cell.angle_gamma   90.00
#
_symmetry.space_group_name_H-M   'P 1'
#
loop_
_entity.id
_entity.type
_entity.pdbx_description
1 polymer ?
#
loop_
_entity_poly.entity_id
_entity_poly.type
_entity_poly.pdbx_seq_one_letter_code
_entity_poly.pdbx_strand_id
1 'polypeptide(L)'
;MALTNDDKQWIKEAIVEGVNGALETIVLPRFDAVEADISELKRDVSGLKEDVSSLKSDMHEVKSRLDSVESDIREVKDRLNGVESEMREVKNRLGRVEGELQALTNDIEEIYDVIYGKPNKTLMSASFSKMSSKEKLLVINEELLKIAKDTGVVLPR
;
A
#
# COMPACT_ATOMS: atom_id res chain seq x y z
N MET A 1 22.46 13.65 103.22
CA MET A 1 21.23 14.48 103.28
C MET A 1 20.23 13.90 102.29
N ALA A 2 18.96 13.79 102.67
CA ALA A 2 17.89 13.39 101.75
C ALA A 2 17.33 14.63 101.04
N LEU A 3 16.87 14.48 99.80
CA LEU A 3 16.17 15.54 99.06
C LEU A 3 14.92 15.99 99.82
N THR A 4 14.72 17.30 99.92
CA THR A 4 13.49 17.88 100.45
C THR A 4 12.33 17.66 99.48
N ASN A 5 11.09 17.92 99.93
CA ASN A 5 9.94 17.83 99.04
C ASN A 5 9.98 18.91 97.95
N ASP A 6 10.50 20.09 98.28
CA ASP A 6 10.66 21.21 97.34
C ASP A 6 11.69 20.86 96.25
N ASP A 7 12.82 20.23 96.61
CA ASP A 7 13.81 19.76 95.64
C ASP A 7 13.20 18.76 94.65
N LYS A 8 12.39 17.82 95.16
CA LYS A 8 11.71 16.82 94.31
C LYS A 8 10.66 17.46 93.41
N GLN A 9 9.97 18.51 93.87
CA GLN A 9 8.98 19.22 93.08
C GLN A 9 9.64 20.03 91.97
N TRP A 10 10.70 20.78 92.27
CA TRP A 10 11.46 21.52 91.27
C TRP A 10 12.04 20.60 90.19
N ILE A 11 12.62 19.45 90.57
CA ILE A 11 13.15 18.47 89.61
C ILE A 11 12.02 17.96 88.69
N LYS A 12 10.84 17.67 89.23
CA LYS A 12 9.68 17.24 88.41
C LYS A 12 9.26 18.32 87.43
N GLU A 13 9.13 19.56 87.89
CA GLU A 13 8.73 20.69 87.04
C GLU A 13 9.75 20.94 85.94
N ALA A 14 11.05 20.95 86.25
CA ALA A 14 12.12 21.11 85.27
C ALA A 14 12.13 19.99 84.21
N ILE A 15 11.87 18.73 84.61
CA ILE A 15 11.75 17.61 83.66
C ILE A 15 10.50 17.78 82.77
N VAL A 16 9.37 18.14 83.35
CA VAL A 16 8.11 18.35 82.60
C VAL A 16 8.26 19.50 81.61
N GLU A 17 8.83 20.62 82.02
CA GLU A 17 9.12 21.76 81.13
C GLU A 17 10.10 21.37 80.02
N GLY A 18 11.18 20.63 80.35
CA GLY A 18 12.13 20.14 79.36
C GLY A 18 11.50 19.20 78.33
N VAL A 19 10.65 18.27 78.78
CA VAL A 19 9.93 17.33 77.90
C VAL A 19 8.90 18.06 77.05
N ASN A 20 8.08 18.95 77.63
CA ASN A 20 7.11 19.74 76.88
C ASN A 20 7.81 20.64 75.85
N GLY A 21 8.90 21.29 76.23
CA GLY A 21 9.71 22.09 75.31
C GLY A 21 10.23 21.27 74.14
N ALA A 22 10.76 20.06 74.37
CA ALA A 22 11.21 19.17 73.29
C ALA A 22 10.05 18.68 72.41
N LEU A 23 8.88 18.40 72.99
CA LEU A 23 7.69 18.02 72.23
C LEU A 23 7.24 19.15 71.30
N GLU A 24 7.11 20.37 71.83
CA GLU A 24 6.63 21.53 71.07
C GLU A 24 7.61 22.01 70.01
N THR A 25 8.91 22.01 70.32
CA THR A 25 9.92 22.62 69.43
C THR A 25 10.54 21.65 68.44
N ILE A 26 10.50 20.34 68.72
CA ILE A 26 11.18 19.33 67.90
C ILE A 26 10.20 18.28 67.39
N VAL A 27 9.40 17.68 68.25
CA VAL A 27 8.59 16.51 67.88
C VAL A 27 7.39 16.91 67.03
N LEU A 28 6.57 17.86 67.48
CA LEU A 28 5.38 18.30 66.75
C LEU A 28 5.72 18.85 65.35
N PRO A 29 6.68 19.78 65.17
CA PRO A 29 6.98 20.31 63.85
C PRO A 29 7.52 19.25 62.88
N ARG A 30 8.27 18.27 63.38
CA ARG A 30 8.73 17.14 62.56
C ARG A 30 7.58 16.23 62.13
N PHE A 31 6.57 16.06 62.99
CA PHE A 31 5.38 15.29 62.65
C PHE A 31 4.55 16.01 61.59
N ASP A 32 4.33 17.32 61.76
CA ASP A 32 3.64 18.16 60.78
C ASP A 32 4.33 18.12 59.41
N ALA A 33 5.66 18.20 59.38
CA ALA A 33 6.44 18.09 58.14
C ALA A 33 6.25 16.72 57.46
N VAL A 34 6.27 15.63 58.24
CA VAL A 34 6.03 14.28 57.70
C VAL A 34 4.59 14.14 57.18
N GLU A 35 3.59 14.72 57.86
CA GLU A 35 2.21 14.72 57.37
C GLU A 35 2.07 15.49 56.04
N ALA A 36 2.79 16.60 55.89
CA ALA A 36 2.85 17.35 54.65
C ALA A 36 3.48 16.54 53.52
N ASP A 37 4.65 15.93 53.75
CA ASP A 37 5.34 15.08 52.77
C ASP A 37 4.48 13.89 52.34
N ILE A 38 3.78 13.25 53.29
CA ILE A 38 2.85 12.14 53.00
C ILE A 38 1.66 12.63 52.15
N SER A 39 1.18 13.83 52.40
CA SER A 39 0.07 14.42 51.64
C SER A 39 0.48 14.75 50.21
N GLU A 40 1.69 15.29 50.02
CA GLU A 40 2.25 15.52 48.69
C GLU A 40 2.47 14.20 47.93
N LEU A 41 3.08 13.20 48.58
CA LEU A 41 3.29 11.88 47.98
C LEU A 41 1.97 11.21 47.55
N LYS A 42 0.90 11.35 48.34
CA LYS A 42 -0.43 10.85 47.96
C LYS A 42 -0.96 11.53 46.70
N ARG A 43 -0.71 12.83 46.55
CA ARG A 43 -1.12 13.59 45.36
C ARG A 43 -0.34 13.12 44.13
N ASP A 44 0.98 12.98 44.26
CA ASP A 44 1.85 12.55 43.17
C ASP A 44 1.52 11.11 42.72
N VAL A 45 1.29 10.21 43.68
CA VAL A 45 0.85 8.83 43.37
C VAL A 45 -0.51 8.80 42.67
N SER A 46 -1.41 9.71 43.03
CA SER A 46 -2.72 9.84 42.35
C SER A 46 -2.54 10.34 40.91
N GLY A 47 -1.70 11.35 40.69
CA GLY A 47 -1.36 11.82 39.34
C GLY A 47 -0.71 10.73 38.49
N LEU A 48 0.25 9.99 39.03
CA LEU A 48 0.88 8.86 38.32
C LEU A 48 -0.13 7.78 37.93
N LYS A 49 -1.14 7.53 38.77
CA LYS A 49 -2.20 6.56 38.46
C LYS A 49 -3.07 7.02 37.29
N GLU A 50 -3.35 8.31 37.19
CA GLU A 50 -4.07 8.90 36.06
C GLU A 50 -3.22 8.81 34.78
N ASP A 51 -1.95 9.21 34.84
CA ASP A 51 -1.01 9.12 33.71
C ASP A 51 -0.88 7.69 33.18
N VAL A 52 -0.72 6.71 34.07
CA VAL A 52 -0.63 5.29 33.68
C VAL A 52 -1.94 4.81 33.04
N SER A 53 -3.09 5.29 33.52
CA SER A 53 -4.39 4.94 32.95
C SER A 53 -4.55 5.52 31.54
N SER A 54 -4.13 6.76 31.33
CA SER A 54 -4.11 7.42 30.01
C SER A 54 -3.18 6.70 29.06
N LEU A 55 -1.94 6.39 29.48
CA LEU A 55 -0.96 5.67 28.66
C LEU A 55 -1.48 4.28 28.24
N LYS A 56 -2.23 3.61 29.11
CA LYS A 56 -2.86 2.33 28.77
C LYS A 56 -3.92 2.50 27.67
N SER A 57 -4.72 3.57 27.74
CA SER A 57 -5.71 3.90 26.70
C SER A 57 -5.03 4.17 25.36
N ASP A 58 -4.00 5.02 25.37
CA ASP A 58 -3.23 5.37 24.16
C ASP A 58 -2.61 4.12 23.53
N MET A 59 -2.07 3.20 24.34
CA MET A 59 -1.50 1.94 23.87
C MET A 59 -2.56 1.03 23.22
N HIS A 60 -3.79 1.02 23.74
CA HIS A 60 -4.90 0.29 23.12
C HIS A 60 -5.29 0.90 21.77
N GLU A 61 -5.30 2.23 21.64
CA GLU A 61 -5.57 2.90 20.38
C GLU A 61 -4.48 2.63 19.34
N VAL A 62 -3.21 2.74 19.74
CA VAL A 62 -2.06 2.42 18.88
C VAL A 62 -2.16 0.99 18.37
N LYS A 63 -2.52 0.03 19.22
CA LYS A 63 -2.71 -1.36 18.81
C LYS A 63 -3.83 -1.49 17.78
N SER A 64 -4.98 -0.86 18.01
CA SER A 64 -6.09 -0.90 17.06
C SER A 64 -5.72 -0.30 15.70
N ARG A 65 -4.95 0.80 15.69
CA ARG A 65 -4.47 1.42 14.46
C ARG A 65 -3.48 0.51 13.72
N LEU A 66 -2.61 -0.18 14.46
CA LEU A 66 -1.68 -1.14 13.87
C LEU A 66 -2.41 -2.33 13.23
N ASP A 67 -3.44 -2.87 13.90
CA ASP A 67 -4.27 -3.95 13.35
C ASP A 67 -4.97 -3.51 12.05
N SER A 68 -5.48 -2.26 12.00
CA SER A 68 -6.07 -1.68 10.78
C SER A 68 -5.05 -1.56 9.64
N VAL A 69 -3.86 -1.00 9.92
CA VAL A 69 -2.79 -0.88 8.92
C VAL A 69 -2.36 -2.24 8.38
N GLU A 70 -2.30 -3.26 9.25
CA GLU A 70 -1.98 -4.62 8.83
C GLU A 70 -3.05 -5.21 7.89
N SER A 71 -4.33 -4.88 8.12
CA SER A 71 -5.43 -5.23 7.20
C SER A 71 -5.29 -4.53 5.84
N ASP A 72 -5.04 -3.22 5.85
CA ASP A 72 -4.88 -2.42 4.63
C ASP A 72 -3.71 -2.93 3.78
N ILE A 73 -2.59 -3.31 4.41
CA ILE A 73 -1.43 -3.89 3.73
C ILE A 73 -1.79 -5.21 3.05
N ARG A 74 -2.61 -6.07 3.69
CA ARG A 74 -3.07 -7.32 3.07
C ARG A 74 -3.93 -7.04 1.84
N GLU A 75 -4.86 -6.09 1.92
CA GLU A 75 -5.71 -5.71 0.79
C GLU A 75 -4.88 -5.16 -0.38
N VAL A 76 -3.90 -4.29 -0.10
CA VAL A 76 -2.99 -3.75 -1.12
C VAL A 76 -2.21 -4.88 -1.79
N LYS A 77 -1.74 -5.87 -1.03
CA LYS A 77 -1.02 -7.03 -1.57
C LYS A 77 -1.91 -7.86 -2.50
N ASP A 78 -3.17 -8.10 -2.12
CA ASP A 78 -4.10 -8.87 -2.95
C ASP A 78 -4.44 -8.12 -4.24
N ARG A 79 -4.66 -6.80 -4.16
CA ARG A 79 -4.87 -5.96 -5.33
C ARG A 79 -3.66 -5.96 -6.26
N LEU A 80 -2.44 -5.90 -5.72
CA LEU A 80 -1.22 -5.97 -6.52
C LEU A 80 -1.10 -7.31 -7.26
N ASN A 81 -1.39 -8.43 -6.59
CA ASN A 81 -1.43 -9.75 -7.23
C ASN A 81 -2.45 -9.80 -8.38
N GLY A 82 -3.62 -9.16 -8.20
CA GLY A 82 -4.62 -9.02 -9.25
C GLY A 82 -4.09 -8.26 -10.48
N VAL A 83 -3.48 -7.10 -10.25
CA VAL A 83 -2.87 -6.28 -11.32
C VAL A 83 -1.76 -7.06 -12.05
N GLU A 84 -0.92 -7.81 -11.34
CA GLU A 84 0.10 -8.64 -11.98
C GLU A 84 -0.52 -9.73 -12.89
N SER A 85 -1.64 -10.33 -12.47
CA SER A 85 -2.36 -11.32 -13.27
C SER A 85 -2.92 -10.70 -14.54
N GLU A 86 -3.59 -9.55 -14.43
CA GLU A 86 -4.13 -8.81 -15.59
C GLU A 86 -3.01 -8.41 -16.55
N MET A 87 -1.86 -7.95 -16.04
CA MET A 87 -0.71 -7.60 -16.87
C MET A 87 -0.14 -8.80 -17.63
N ARG A 88 -0.10 -10.00 -17.01
CA ARG A 88 0.28 -11.24 -17.71
C ARG A 88 -0.71 -11.57 -18.82
N GLU A 89 -2.01 -11.38 -18.60
CA GLU A 89 -3.02 -11.60 -19.63
C GLU A 89 -2.87 -10.62 -20.80
N VAL A 90 -2.68 -9.33 -20.52
CA VAL A 90 -2.43 -8.30 -21.54
C VAL A 90 -1.19 -8.65 -22.36
N LYS A 91 -0.09 -9.07 -21.71
CA LYS A 91 1.13 -9.50 -22.41
C LYS A 91 0.87 -10.69 -23.36
N ASN A 92 0.09 -11.67 -22.92
CA ASN A 92 -0.27 -12.81 -23.76
C ASN A 92 -1.14 -12.39 -24.96
N ARG A 93 -2.09 -11.48 -24.75
CA ARG A 93 -2.94 -10.93 -25.82
C ARG A 93 -2.11 -10.15 -26.83
N LEU A 94 -1.16 -9.34 -26.38
CA LEU A 94 -0.25 -8.61 -27.25
C LEU A 94 0.59 -9.56 -28.12
N GLY A 95 1.14 -10.63 -27.53
CA GLY A 95 1.88 -11.64 -28.30
C GLY A 95 1.04 -12.35 -29.36
N ARG A 96 -0.26 -12.54 -29.13
CA ARG A 96 -1.16 -13.08 -30.18
C ARG A 96 -1.36 -12.08 -31.32
N VAL A 97 -1.59 -10.80 -30.99
CA VAL A 97 -1.74 -9.75 -32.01
C VAL A 97 -0.46 -9.59 -32.83
N GLU A 98 0.71 -9.65 -32.20
CA GLU A 98 2.00 -9.64 -32.92
C GLU A 98 2.11 -10.82 -33.89
N GLY A 99 1.70 -12.02 -33.48
CA GLY A 99 1.67 -13.21 -34.34
C GLY A 99 0.69 -13.08 -35.51
N GLU A 100 -0.52 -12.57 -35.26
CA GLU A 100 -1.53 -12.31 -36.31
C GLU A 100 -1.05 -11.26 -37.32
N LEU A 101 -0.38 -10.20 -36.85
CA LEU A 101 0.21 -9.18 -37.73
C LEU A 101 1.32 -9.77 -38.61
N GLN A 102 2.19 -10.62 -38.05
CA GLN A 102 3.23 -11.27 -38.84
C GLN A 102 2.64 -12.19 -39.92
N ALA A 103 1.59 -12.94 -39.60
CA ALA A 103 0.88 -13.77 -40.59
C ALA A 103 0.31 -12.90 -41.71
N LEU A 104 -0.36 -11.79 -41.36
CA LEU A 104 -0.91 -10.85 -42.34
C LEU A 104 0.19 -10.21 -43.20
N THR A 105 1.34 -9.87 -42.62
CA THR A 105 2.49 -9.35 -43.38
C THR A 105 2.95 -10.38 -44.42
N ASN A 106 3.08 -11.66 -44.04
CA ASN A 106 3.47 -12.71 -44.96
C ASN A 106 2.42 -12.92 -46.08
N ASP A 107 1.12 -12.93 -45.72
CA ASP A 107 0.04 -13.05 -46.70
C ASP A 107 0.07 -11.90 -47.73
N ILE A 108 0.35 -10.67 -47.27
CA ILE A 108 0.50 -9.49 -48.14
C ILE A 108 1.72 -9.64 -49.06
N GLU A 109 2.87 -10.09 -48.55
CA GLU A 109 4.07 -10.35 -49.36
C GLU A 109 3.79 -11.38 -50.46
N GLU A 110 3.09 -12.48 -50.14
CA GLU A 110 2.69 -13.50 -51.13
C GLU A 110 1.77 -12.92 -52.22
N ILE A 111 0.81 -12.08 -51.83
CA ILE A 111 -0.06 -11.38 -52.80
C ILE A 111 0.76 -10.46 -53.71
N TYR A 112 1.71 -9.70 -53.16
CA TYR A 112 2.59 -8.84 -53.96
C TYR A 112 3.39 -9.67 -54.97
N ASP A 113 3.96 -10.80 -54.56
CA ASP A 113 4.70 -11.69 -55.45
C ASP A 113 3.83 -12.28 -56.57
N VAL A 114 2.57 -12.62 -56.29
CA VAL A 114 1.61 -13.09 -57.31
C VAL A 114 1.30 -11.99 -58.34
N ILE A 115 1.11 -10.75 -57.89
CA ILE A 115 0.75 -9.63 -58.79
C ILE A 115 1.95 -9.17 -59.63
N TYR A 116 3.15 -9.14 -59.06
CA TYR A 116 4.33 -8.51 -59.68
C TYR A 116 5.43 -9.49 -60.11
N GLY A 117 5.49 -10.70 -59.56
CA GLY A 117 6.50 -11.71 -59.88
C GLY A 117 6.36 -12.36 -61.27
N LYS A 118 5.18 -12.23 -61.90
CA LYS A 118 4.97 -12.55 -63.32
C LYS A 118 4.32 -11.35 -64.00
N PRO A 119 5.06 -10.50 -64.76
CA PRO A 119 4.44 -9.43 -65.52
C PRO A 119 3.36 -10.02 -66.42
N ASN A 120 2.10 -9.71 -66.14
CA ASN A 120 0.98 -10.20 -66.92
C ASN A 120 1.01 -9.52 -68.29
N LYS A 121 1.53 -10.25 -69.29
CA LYS A 121 1.71 -9.75 -70.66
C LYS A 121 0.41 -9.19 -71.25
N THR A 122 -0.74 -9.73 -70.85
CA THR A 122 -2.07 -9.25 -71.27
C THR A 122 -2.33 -7.86 -70.68
N LEU A 123 -2.13 -7.69 -69.37
CA LEU A 123 -2.33 -6.42 -68.67
C LEU A 123 -1.28 -5.35 -69.04
N MET A 124 -0.10 -5.76 -69.49
CA MET A 124 0.96 -4.86 -69.97
C MET A 124 0.89 -4.57 -71.49
N SER A 125 -0.09 -5.12 -72.20
CA SER A 125 -0.18 -4.96 -73.66
C SER A 125 -0.66 -3.56 -74.07
N ALA A 126 -0.18 -3.07 -75.21
CA ALA A 126 -0.65 -1.82 -75.82
C ALA A 126 -2.14 -1.89 -76.24
N SER A 127 -2.68 -3.09 -76.42
CA SER A 127 -4.10 -3.31 -76.67
C SER A 127 -4.92 -3.08 -75.40
N PHE A 128 -4.46 -3.58 -74.26
CA PHE A 128 -5.13 -3.39 -72.98
C PHE A 128 -5.18 -1.92 -72.57
N SER A 129 -4.10 -1.15 -72.76
CA SER A 129 -4.09 0.29 -72.42
C SER A 129 -5.13 1.11 -73.20
N LYS A 130 -5.48 0.68 -74.44
CA LYS A 130 -6.47 1.33 -75.31
C LYS A 130 -7.92 0.90 -75.06
N MET A 131 -8.16 -0.12 -74.25
CA MET A 131 -9.51 -0.60 -73.92
C MET A 131 -10.29 0.38 -73.05
N SER A 132 -11.62 0.34 -73.15
CA SER A 132 -12.53 1.03 -72.23
C SER A 132 -12.45 0.44 -70.82
N SER A 133 -12.90 1.20 -69.81
CA SER A 133 -12.85 0.75 -68.41
C SER A 133 -13.62 -0.57 -68.18
N LYS A 134 -14.74 -0.77 -68.89
CA LYS A 134 -15.54 -2.00 -68.80
C LYS A 134 -14.78 -3.21 -69.34
N GLU A 135 -14.10 -3.07 -70.47
CA GLU A 135 -13.30 -4.14 -71.09
C GLU A 135 -12.06 -4.46 -70.24
N LYS A 136 -11.39 -3.43 -69.69
CA LYS A 136 -10.25 -3.61 -68.79
C LYS A 136 -10.62 -4.41 -67.54
N LEU A 137 -11.76 -4.11 -66.92
CA LEU A 137 -12.25 -4.85 -65.75
C LEU A 137 -12.53 -6.32 -66.07
N LEU A 138 -13.07 -6.59 -67.26
CA LEU A 138 -13.34 -7.94 -67.75
C LEU A 138 -12.04 -8.74 -67.92
N VAL A 139 -11.04 -8.16 -68.58
CA VAL A 139 -9.74 -8.80 -68.82
C VAL A 139 -8.98 -8.99 -67.50
N ILE A 140 -9.02 -8.02 -66.57
CA ILE A 140 -8.43 -8.18 -65.23
C ILE A 140 -9.08 -9.36 -64.50
N ASN A 141 -10.41 -9.46 -64.52
CA ASN A 141 -11.13 -10.55 -63.86
C ASN A 141 -10.77 -11.92 -64.46
N GLU A 142 -10.69 -12.02 -65.79
CA GLU A 142 -10.28 -13.26 -66.47
C GLU A 142 -8.85 -13.67 -66.13
N GLU A 143 -7.92 -12.71 -66.09
CA GLU A 143 -6.52 -12.98 -65.75
C GLU A 143 -6.36 -13.36 -64.27
N LEU A 144 -7.08 -12.72 -63.35
CA LEU A 144 -7.13 -13.11 -61.94
C LEU A 144 -7.71 -14.52 -61.75
N LEU A 145 -8.76 -14.88 -62.50
CA LEU A 145 -9.33 -16.23 -62.49
C LEU A 145 -8.36 -17.29 -63.04
N LYS A 146 -7.56 -16.95 -64.06
CA LYS A 146 -6.50 -17.84 -64.56
C LYS A 146 -5.41 -18.03 -63.52
N ILE A 147 -4.91 -16.94 -62.94
CA ILE A 147 -3.88 -16.97 -61.90
C ILE A 147 -4.37 -17.82 -60.72
N ALA A 148 -5.61 -17.61 -60.25
CA ALA A 148 -6.20 -18.38 -59.16
C ALA A 148 -6.29 -19.89 -59.48
N LYS A 149 -6.66 -20.27 -60.71
CA LYS A 149 -6.65 -21.67 -61.15
C LYS A 149 -5.24 -22.27 -61.18
N ASP A 150 -4.27 -21.53 -61.70
CA ASP A 150 -2.88 -21.98 -61.83
C ASP A 150 -2.19 -22.16 -60.47
N THR A 151 -2.54 -21.33 -59.48
CA THR A 151 -2.02 -21.42 -58.10
C THR A 151 -2.85 -22.32 -57.19
N GLY A 152 -3.95 -22.91 -57.67
CA GLY A 152 -4.83 -23.77 -56.88
C GLY A 152 -5.68 -23.03 -55.84
N VAL A 153 -5.78 -21.70 -55.93
CA VAL A 153 -6.58 -20.86 -55.05
C VAL A 153 -8.03 -20.82 -55.56
N VAL A 154 -8.99 -21.22 -54.73
CA VAL A 154 -10.42 -21.05 -55.03
C VAL A 154 -10.84 -19.66 -54.58
N LEU A 155 -11.07 -18.75 -55.53
CA LEU A 155 -11.61 -17.43 -55.22
C LEU A 155 -13.01 -17.56 -54.62
N PRO A 156 -13.32 -16.89 -53.51
CA PRO A 156 -14.66 -16.88 -52.94
C PRO A 156 -15.66 -16.37 -53.99
N ARG A 157 -16.78 -17.08 -54.12
CA ARG A 157 -17.89 -16.70 -55.01
C ARG A 157 -18.61 -15.46 -54.53
#